data_AF-A0A7U9SJ53-F1
#
_entry.id   AF-A0A7U9SJ53-F1
#
_cell.length_a   1.000
_cell.length_b   1.000
_cell.length_c   1.000
_cell.angle_alpha   90.00
_cell.angle_beta   90.00
_cell.angle_gamma   90.00
#
_symmetry.space_group_name_H-M   'P 1'
#
loop_
_entity.id
_entity.type
_entity.pdbx_description
1 polymer ?
#
loop_
_entity_poly.entity_id
_entity_poly.type
_entity_poly.pdbx_seq_one_letter_code
_entity_poly.pdbx_strand_id
1 'polypeptide(L)'
;MADDVYSRIQNVNSVTNDNSPYSYFVDALVLQVIEDLMEQLGYTETQAYTAVYSGGLSIYSTQNLMMQQICDEESNNDANYPNLKEYGLDCAITVTRADGTVENYSSGHIKQYVRNTYGDSQGLVYSSEEAARAMVEEWKSTIAQEGDTYDENINVTPQPQSSVTIIDQNTGQIKAMVGGRGTKETSLGLNRAYQGSKRQPGSCFKPLAAYGPGMDSCGKTLATVIKDEPYTLRNGKVLRNAIPTT
;
A
#
# COMPACT_ATOMS: atom_id res chain seq x y z
N MET A 1 -10.38 -7.98 46.47
CA MET A 1 -9.33 -7.46 45.57
C MET A 1 -10.05 -6.56 44.57
N ALA A 2 -9.80 -5.26 44.65
CA ALA A 2 -10.46 -4.28 43.77
C ALA A 2 -9.87 -4.41 42.37
N ASP A 3 -10.67 -4.91 41.43
CA ASP A 3 -10.38 -4.83 40.01
C ASP A 3 -10.48 -3.36 39.62
N ASP A 4 -9.33 -2.73 39.39
CA ASP A 4 -9.26 -1.31 39.05
C ASP A 4 -9.67 -1.13 37.58
N VAL A 5 -10.99 -1.17 37.37
CA VAL A 5 -11.62 -0.90 36.08
C VAL A 5 -11.19 0.47 35.53
N TYR A 6 -10.86 1.43 36.40
CA TYR A 6 -10.41 2.77 36.00
C TYR A 6 -9.00 2.75 35.40
N SER A 7 -8.09 1.89 35.85
CA SER A 7 -6.77 1.70 35.21
C SER A 7 -6.88 1.11 33.79
N ARG A 8 -7.88 0.26 33.53
CA ARG A 8 -8.18 -0.26 32.19
C ARG A 8 -8.81 0.81 31.29
N ILE A 9 -9.71 1.61 31.83
CA ILE A 9 -10.34 2.72 31.10
C ILE A 9 -9.32 3.83 30.79
N GLN A 10 -8.38 4.11 31.70
CA GLN A 10 -7.30 5.06 31.43
C GLN A 10 -6.35 4.56 30.34
N ASN A 11 -6.01 3.27 30.31
CA ASN A 11 -5.22 2.70 29.20
C ASN A 11 -5.99 2.78 27.87
N VAL A 12 -7.30 2.52 27.84
CA VAL A 12 -8.10 2.62 26.60
C VAL A 12 -8.24 4.08 26.13
N ASN A 13 -8.41 5.04 27.05
CA ASN A 13 -8.55 6.45 26.70
C ASN A 13 -7.22 7.17 26.42
N SER A 14 -6.08 6.61 26.84
CA SER A 14 -4.76 7.15 26.46
C SER A 14 -4.30 6.69 25.07
N VAL A 15 -4.96 5.70 24.44
CA VAL A 15 -4.77 5.39 23.01
C VAL A 15 -5.45 6.42 22.09
N THR A 16 -6.37 7.23 22.60
CA THR A 16 -7.17 8.19 21.80
C THR A 16 -6.53 9.57 21.59
N ASN A 17 -5.24 9.74 21.89
CA ASN A 17 -4.53 11.01 21.66
C ASN A 17 -3.19 10.86 20.91
N ASP A 18 -2.97 9.72 20.26
CA ASP A 18 -1.93 9.64 19.25
C ASP A 18 -2.56 10.00 17.89
N ASN A 19 -2.04 11.06 17.27
CA ASN A 19 -2.26 11.40 15.85
C ASN A 19 -1.76 10.31 14.88
N SER A 20 -1.52 9.08 15.38
CA SER A 20 -1.03 7.94 14.62
C SER A 20 -2.10 7.45 13.65
N PRO A 21 -1.75 7.23 12.38
CA PRO A 21 -2.71 6.76 11.40
C PRO A 21 -3.18 5.34 11.73
N TYR A 22 -4.42 5.02 11.33
CA TYR A 22 -4.96 3.68 11.46
C TYR A 22 -4.15 2.65 10.67
N SER A 23 -4.20 1.38 11.06
CA SER A 23 -3.58 0.31 10.28
C SER A 23 -4.28 0.09 8.93
N TYR A 24 -3.61 -0.56 7.99
CA TYR A 24 -4.21 -0.92 6.69
C TYR A 24 -5.48 -1.76 6.83
N PHE A 25 -5.52 -2.67 7.80
CA PHE A 25 -6.70 -3.47 8.11
C PHE A 25 -7.86 -2.58 8.57
N VAL A 26 -7.60 -1.66 9.49
CA VAL A 26 -8.64 -0.77 10.05
C VAL A 26 -9.17 0.19 8.99
N ASP A 27 -8.30 0.74 8.14
CA ASP A 27 -8.73 1.56 7.00
C ASP A 27 -9.69 0.78 6.08
N ALA A 28 -9.33 -0.46 5.70
CA ALA A 28 -10.17 -1.30 4.85
C ALA A 28 -11.51 -1.65 5.54
N LEU A 29 -11.48 -1.95 6.85
CA LEU A 29 -12.67 -2.22 7.65
C LEU A 29 -13.62 -1.01 7.69
N VAL A 30 -13.09 0.19 7.93
CA VAL A 30 -13.89 1.42 7.96
C VAL A 30 -14.56 1.65 6.62
N LEU A 31 -13.83 1.53 5.51
CA LEU A 31 -14.38 1.69 4.18
C LEU A 31 -15.52 0.68 3.91
N GLN A 32 -15.33 -0.58 4.27
CA GLN A 32 -16.36 -1.62 4.11
C GLN A 32 -17.60 -1.36 4.98
N VAL A 33 -17.42 -0.95 6.23
CA VAL A 33 -18.56 -0.66 7.11
C VAL A 33 -19.35 0.54 6.59
N ILE A 34 -18.69 1.59 6.08
CA ILE A 34 -19.37 2.73 5.47
C ILE A 34 -20.18 2.28 4.24
N GLU A 35 -19.57 1.49 3.36
CA GLU A 35 -20.23 0.92 2.18
C GLU A 35 -21.44 0.07 2.58
N ASP A 36 -21.30 -0.83 3.55
CA ASP A 36 -22.39 -1.68 4.04
C ASP A 36 -23.53 -0.88 4.67
N LEU A 37 -23.24 0.16 5.45
CA LEU A 37 -24.27 1.04 6.02
C LEU A 37 -25.07 1.75 4.91
N MET A 38 -24.40 2.14 3.83
CA MET A 38 -25.05 2.77 2.69
C MET A 38 -25.88 1.76 1.88
N GLU A 39 -25.29 0.64 1.49
CA GLU A 39 -25.91 -0.34 0.59
C GLU A 39 -26.98 -1.19 1.27
N GLN A 40 -26.77 -1.58 2.52
CA GLN A 40 -27.66 -2.50 3.23
C GLN A 40 -28.71 -1.79 4.08
N LEU A 41 -28.37 -0.61 4.65
CA LEU A 41 -29.26 0.13 5.54
C LEU A 41 -29.76 1.47 4.95
N GLY A 42 -29.32 1.84 3.75
CA GLY A 42 -29.79 3.03 3.04
C GLY A 42 -29.30 4.35 3.63
N TYR A 43 -28.18 4.33 4.36
CA TYR A 43 -27.59 5.55 4.92
C TYR A 43 -27.04 6.42 3.78
N THR A 44 -27.10 7.73 3.94
CA THR A 44 -26.25 8.64 3.14
C THR A 44 -24.79 8.49 3.57
N GLU A 45 -23.85 8.85 2.71
CA GLU A 45 -22.41 8.81 3.02
C GLU A 45 -22.08 9.58 4.31
N THR A 46 -22.65 10.78 4.49
CA THR A 46 -22.45 11.57 5.73
C THR A 46 -23.00 10.86 6.96
N GLN A 47 -24.18 10.25 6.87
CA GLN A 47 -24.75 9.50 7.99
C GLN A 47 -23.90 8.28 8.34
N ALA A 48 -23.44 7.53 7.33
CA ALA A 48 -22.58 6.36 7.52
C ALA A 48 -21.25 6.75 8.16
N TYR A 49 -20.60 7.80 7.64
CA TYR A 49 -19.37 8.35 8.20
C TYR A 49 -19.56 8.78 9.67
N THR A 50 -20.58 9.58 9.96
CA THR A 50 -20.91 10.01 11.32
C THR A 50 -21.16 8.82 12.23
N ALA A 51 -21.87 7.79 11.76
CA ALA A 51 -22.16 6.60 12.54
C ALA A 51 -20.87 5.85 12.94
N VAL A 52 -19.93 5.68 12.01
CA VAL A 52 -18.65 4.99 12.24
C VAL A 52 -17.75 5.78 13.18
N TYR A 53 -17.59 7.09 12.97
CA TYR A 53 -16.60 7.88 13.71
C TYR A 53 -17.12 8.52 14.99
N SER A 54 -18.43 8.75 15.11
CA SER A 54 -19.01 9.55 16.20
C SER A 54 -20.39 9.10 16.68
N GLY A 55 -20.97 8.07 16.07
CA GLY A 55 -22.33 7.60 16.35
C GLY A 55 -22.41 6.54 17.47
N GLY A 56 -21.27 6.17 18.07
CA GLY A 56 -21.22 5.21 19.18
C GLY A 56 -21.38 3.75 18.76
N LEU A 57 -21.13 3.41 17.49
CA LEU A 57 -21.12 2.03 17.02
C LEU A 57 -20.01 1.21 17.69
N SER A 58 -20.31 -0.04 18.04
CA SER A 58 -19.31 -1.04 18.41
C SER A 58 -19.06 -1.95 17.21
N ILE A 59 -17.87 -1.85 16.61
CA ILE A 59 -17.48 -2.62 15.42
C ILE A 59 -16.59 -3.79 15.85
N TYR A 60 -17.08 -5.01 15.64
CA TYR A 60 -16.33 -6.24 15.92
C TYR A 60 -15.68 -6.75 14.65
N SER A 61 -14.35 -6.76 14.62
CA SER A 61 -13.59 -7.15 13.42
C SER A 61 -13.13 -8.61 13.46
N THR A 62 -12.75 -9.12 12.29
CA THR A 62 -12.15 -10.46 12.14
C THR A 62 -10.65 -10.49 12.39
N GLN A 63 -10.04 -9.32 12.69
CA GLN A 63 -8.61 -9.16 12.82
C GLN A 63 -8.04 -10.06 13.91
N ASN A 64 -6.95 -10.75 13.60
CA ASN A 64 -6.14 -11.44 14.58
C ASN A 64 -4.88 -10.60 14.85
N LEU A 65 -4.79 -10.01 16.05
CA LEU A 65 -3.71 -9.09 16.40
C LEU A 65 -2.32 -9.76 16.36
N MET A 66 -2.21 -11.03 16.73
CA MET A 66 -0.94 -11.76 16.69
C MET A 66 -0.48 -11.98 15.24
N MET A 67 -1.40 -12.38 14.34
CA MET A 67 -1.07 -12.53 12.92
C MET A 67 -0.73 -11.19 12.28
N GLN A 68 -1.43 -10.12 12.66
CA GLN A 68 -1.16 -8.78 12.18
C GLN A 68 0.25 -8.34 12.57
N GLN A 69 0.64 -8.49 13.84
CA GLN A 69 1.98 -8.17 14.33
C GLN A 69 3.06 -8.89 13.53
N ILE A 70 2.92 -10.20 13.32
CA ILE A 70 3.87 -10.98 12.51
C ILE A 70 3.94 -10.46 11.07
N CYS A 71 2.79 -10.13 10.46
CA CYS A 71 2.78 -9.60 9.09
C CYS A 71 3.47 -8.24 9.01
N ASP A 72 3.26 -7.36 9.99
CA ASP A 72 3.88 -6.03 10.05
C ASP A 72 5.39 -6.14 10.24
N GLU A 73 5.84 -7.03 11.14
CA GLU A 73 7.26 -7.32 11.39
C GLU A 73 7.94 -7.88 10.14
N GLU A 74 7.42 -8.96 9.55
CA GLU A 74 8.06 -9.63 8.42
C GLU A 74 8.00 -8.82 7.12
N SER A 75 6.95 -8.01 6.93
CA SER A 75 6.88 -7.10 5.78
C SER A 75 7.98 -6.03 5.85
N ASN A 76 8.29 -5.56 7.05
CA ASN A 76 9.32 -4.55 7.28
C ASN A 76 10.72 -5.13 7.54
N ASN A 77 10.85 -6.46 7.64
CA ASN A 77 12.13 -7.11 7.79
C ASN A 77 12.94 -7.09 6.48
N ASP A 78 13.95 -6.24 6.46
CA ASP A 78 14.89 -6.10 5.34
C ASP A 78 15.61 -7.38 4.93
N ALA A 79 15.76 -8.36 5.83
CA ALA A 79 16.38 -9.64 5.50
C ALA A 79 15.56 -10.44 4.47
N ASN A 80 14.26 -10.16 4.36
CA ASN A 80 13.37 -10.79 3.38
C ASN A 80 13.52 -10.19 1.96
N TYR A 81 14.37 -9.17 1.78
CA TYR A 81 14.58 -8.45 0.51
C TYR A 81 16.08 -8.32 0.16
N PRO A 82 16.79 -9.44 -0.05
CA PRO A 82 18.27 -9.46 -0.09
C PRO A 82 18.91 -8.76 -1.29
N ASN A 83 18.18 -8.46 -2.38
CA ASN A 83 18.77 -8.03 -3.65
C ASN A 83 18.46 -6.59 -4.07
N LEU A 84 17.58 -5.88 -3.34
CA LEU A 84 17.16 -4.51 -3.67
C LEU A 84 16.81 -3.79 -2.37
N LYS A 85 17.80 -3.12 -1.76
CA LYS A 85 17.58 -2.19 -0.64
C LYS A 85 17.70 -0.78 -1.16
N GLU A 86 16.57 -0.22 -1.50
CA GLU A 86 16.46 1.14 -2.01
C GLU A 86 15.37 1.87 -1.26
N TYR A 87 15.33 3.18 -1.39
CA TYR A 87 14.39 4.06 -0.74
C TYR A 87 13.70 4.91 -1.79
N GLY A 88 12.39 4.74 -1.89
CA GLY A 88 11.54 5.50 -2.80
C GLY A 88 11.17 6.83 -2.18
N LEU A 89 11.38 7.92 -2.92
CA LEU A 89 11.01 9.27 -2.53
C LEU A 89 9.63 9.62 -3.12
N ASP A 90 8.71 9.98 -2.24
CA ASP A 90 7.51 10.73 -2.60
C ASP A 90 7.49 12.04 -1.82
N CYS A 91 7.15 13.14 -2.48
CA CYS A 91 7.08 14.42 -1.82
C CYS A 91 6.01 15.30 -2.44
N ALA A 92 5.43 16.17 -1.61
CA ALA A 92 4.61 17.30 -2.00
C ALA A 92 5.15 18.54 -1.28
N ILE A 93 5.43 19.60 -2.04
CA ILE A 93 6.02 20.83 -1.52
C ILE A 93 5.17 21.99 -2.01
N THR A 94 4.58 22.72 -1.07
CA THR A 94 3.82 23.94 -1.33
C THR A 94 4.67 25.13 -0.97
N VAL A 95 4.92 26.02 -1.93
CA VAL A 95 5.67 27.25 -1.73
C VAL A 95 4.70 28.41 -1.73
N THR A 96 4.65 29.17 -0.64
CA THR A 96 3.97 30.47 -0.61
C THR A 96 5.04 31.54 -0.80
N ARG A 97 4.97 32.21 -1.95
CA ARG A 97 5.92 33.24 -2.36
C ARG A 97 5.72 34.53 -1.56
N ALA A 98 6.72 35.40 -1.55
CA ALA A 98 6.66 36.68 -0.85
C ALA A 98 5.51 37.61 -1.33
N ASP A 99 5.04 37.45 -2.57
CA ASP A 99 3.89 38.18 -3.13
C ASP A 99 2.52 37.56 -2.79
N GLY A 100 2.52 36.45 -2.03
CA GLY A 100 1.34 35.70 -1.62
C GLY A 100 0.86 34.66 -2.65
N THR A 101 1.54 34.49 -3.78
CA THR A 101 1.22 33.41 -4.73
C THR A 101 1.64 32.04 -4.18
N VAL A 102 0.89 31.01 -4.56
CA VAL A 102 1.12 29.63 -4.09
C VAL A 102 1.47 28.73 -5.27
N GLU A 103 2.58 28.01 -5.16
CA GLU A 103 3.04 27.04 -6.14
C GLU A 103 3.16 25.66 -5.50
N ASN A 104 2.77 24.63 -6.24
CA ASN A 104 2.75 23.25 -5.76
C ASN A 104 3.68 22.39 -6.59
N TYR A 105 4.55 21.67 -5.90
CA TYR A 105 5.51 20.76 -6.49
C TYR A 105 5.34 19.36 -5.93
N SER A 106 5.83 18.39 -6.68
CA SER A 106 5.70 16.97 -6.37
C SER A 106 6.98 16.22 -6.72
N SER A 107 7.08 14.96 -6.31
CA SER A 107 8.14 14.03 -6.70
C SER A 107 8.38 13.98 -8.22
N GLY A 108 7.38 14.28 -9.05
CA GLY A 108 7.55 14.40 -10.50
C GLY A 108 8.53 15.50 -10.94
N HIS A 109 8.59 16.61 -10.20
CA HIS A 109 9.51 17.72 -10.48
C HIS A 109 10.95 17.34 -10.12
N ILE A 110 11.15 16.68 -8.97
CA ILE A 110 12.45 16.14 -8.58
C ILE A 110 12.91 15.11 -9.60
N LYS A 111 12.04 14.19 -10.03
CA LYS A 111 12.35 13.20 -11.06
C LYS A 111 12.84 13.86 -12.35
N GLN A 112 12.17 14.92 -12.78
CA GLN A 112 12.54 15.65 -13.99
C GLN A 112 13.89 16.37 -13.84
N TYR A 113 14.15 16.97 -12.67
CA TYR A 113 15.44 17.56 -12.34
C TYR A 113 16.56 16.52 -12.36
N VAL A 114 16.39 15.41 -11.64
CA VAL A 114 17.40 14.34 -11.57
C VAL A 114 17.70 13.77 -12.96
N ARG A 115 16.67 13.58 -13.79
CA ARG A 115 16.85 13.14 -15.17
C ARG A 115 17.65 14.14 -16.01
N ASN A 116 17.38 15.43 -15.87
CA ASN A 116 18.04 16.48 -16.65
C ASN A 116 19.49 16.72 -16.19
N THR A 117 19.74 16.67 -14.88
CA THR A 117 21.04 16.97 -14.27
C THR A 117 21.97 15.76 -14.27
N TYR A 118 21.45 14.56 -13.99
CA TYR A 118 22.25 13.34 -13.81
C TYR A 118 22.02 12.27 -14.88
N GLY A 119 21.05 12.45 -15.77
CA GLY A 119 20.71 11.46 -16.79
C GLY A 119 19.98 10.22 -16.24
N ASP A 120 19.59 10.22 -14.96
CA ASP A 120 18.89 9.09 -14.35
C ASP A 120 17.37 9.16 -14.60
N SER A 121 16.86 8.14 -15.29
CA SER A 121 15.44 8.02 -15.64
C SER A 121 14.56 7.49 -14.50
N GLN A 122 15.14 6.83 -13.48
CA GLN A 122 14.40 6.39 -12.29
C GLN A 122 14.15 7.58 -11.37
N GLY A 123 15.23 8.28 -10.97
CA GLY A 123 15.23 9.62 -10.40
C GLY A 123 14.46 9.85 -9.09
N LEU A 124 13.92 8.78 -8.50
CA LEU A 124 13.13 8.79 -7.25
C LEU A 124 13.45 7.60 -6.35
N VAL A 125 14.51 6.87 -6.64
CA VAL A 125 14.92 5.67 -5.91
C VAL A 125 16.38 5.86 -5.53
N TYR A 126 16.67 5.76 -4.24
CA TYR A 126 17.96 6.11 -3.65
C TYR A 126 18.52 4.95 -2.81
N SER A 127 19.83 4.93 -2.61
CA SER A 127 20.50 3.89 -1.81
C SER A 127 20.28 4.05 -0.30
N SER A 128 19.89 5.24 0.17
CA SER A 128 19.56 5.50 1.58
C SER A 128 18.48 6.58 1.72
N GLU A 129 17.88 6.67 2.90
CA GLU A 129 16.91 7.71 3.22
C GLU A 129 17.56 9.11 3.21
N GLU A 130 18.79 9.22 3.71
CA GLU A 130 19.52 10.49 3.73
C GLU A 130 19.83 10.98 2.32
N ALA A 131 20.17 10.06 1.39
CA ALA A 131 20.37 10.41 -0.02
C ALA A 131 19.08 10.92 -0.67
N ALA A 132 17.93 10.31 -0.35
CA ALA A 132 16.63 10.79 -0.83
C ALA A 132 16.33 12.20 -0.31
N ARG A 133 16.51 12.44 1.00
CA ARG A 133 16.29 13.76 1.62
C ARG A 133 17.27 14.83 1.11
N ALA A 134 18.54 14.47 0.92
CA ALA A 134 19.53 15.37 0.35
C ALA A 134 19.15 15.82 -1.07
N MET A 135 18.58 14.93 -1.88
CA MET A 135 18.10 15.29 -3.22
C MET A 135 16.91 16.25 -3.18
N VAL A 136 16.01 16.12 -2.19
CA VAL A 136 14.92 17.09 -1.99
C VAL A 136 15.49 18.48 -1.70
N GLU A 137 16.45 18.57 -0.78
CA GLU A 137 17.09 19.85 -0.41
C GLU A 137 17.86 20.45 -1.59
N GLU A 138 18.59 19.63 -2.34
CA GLU A 138 19.31 20.08 -3.54
C GLU A 138 18.33 20.65 -4.56
N TRP A 139 17.27 19.92 -4.89
CA TRP A 139 16.25 20.38 -5.82
C TRP A 139 15.55 21.65 -5.30
N LYS A 140 15.21 21.71 -4.01
CA LYS A 140 14.57 22.87 -3.38
C LYS A 140 15.45 24.13 -3.48
N SER A 141 16.77 23.99 -3.36
CA SER A 141 17.69 25.12 -3.54
C SER A 141 17.61 25.76 -4.93
N THR A 142 17.15 25.02 -5.95
CA THR A 142 16.97 25.54 -7.32
C THR A 142 15.73 26.43 -7.48
N ILE A 143 14.74 26.28 -6.61
CA ILE A 143 13.49 27.05 -6.65
C ILE A 143 13.38 28.07 -5.51
N ALA A 144 14.33 28.08 -4.59
CA ALA A 144 14.25 28.87 -3.37
C ALA A 144 14.46 30.37 -3.63
N GLN A 145 13.58 31.20 -3.07
CA GLN A 145 13.69 32.67 -3.11
C GLN A 145 13.58 33.27 -1.70
N GLU A 146 14.12 34.47 -1.54
CA GLU A 146 14.08 35.19 -0.26
C GLU A 146 12.66 35.63 0.08
N GLY A 147 12.20 35.33 1.31
CA GLY A 147 10.85 35.66 1.78
C GLY A 147 9.80 34.58 1.54
N ASP A 148 10.15 33.47 0.89
CA ASP A 148 9.25 32.35 0.69
C ASP A 148 9.04 31.51 1.96
N THR A 149 7.87 30.88 2.06
CA THR A 149 7.58 29.84 3.08
C THR A 149 7.25 28.52 2.40
N TYR A 150 7.64 27.42 3.04
CA TYR A 150 7.56 26.07 2.49
C TYR A 150 6.75 25.19 3.44
N ASP A 151 5.76 24.51 2.90
CA ASP A 151 5.05 23.41 3.57
C ASP A 151 5.38 22.11 2.82
N GLU A 152 5.91 21.14 3.54
CA GLU A 152 6.56 19.97 2.96
C GLU A 152 6.05 18.68 3.57
N ASN A 153 5.62 17.78 2.70
CA ASN A 153 5.34 16.40 3.04
C ASN A 153 6.32 15.53 2.27
N ILE A 154 7.31 14.96 2.96
CA ILE A 154 8.34 14.10 2.38
C ILE A 154 8.19 12.71 2.99
N ASN A 155 7.83 11.75 2.15
CA ASN A 155 7.73 10.35 2.52
C ASN A 155 8.83 9.55 1.83
N VAL A 156 9.67 8.90 2.64
CA VAL A 156 10.72 8.01 2.14
C VAL A 156 10.37 6.59 2.57
N THR A 157 10.07 5.75 1.59
CA THR A 157 9.59 4.38 1.83
C THR A 157 10.61 3.33 1.40
N PRO A 158 10.83 2.27 2.18
CA PRO A 158 11.70 1.18 1.77
C PRO A 158 11.13 0.49 0.52
N GLN A 159 12.03 0.13 -0.39
CA GLN A 159 11.77 -0.60 -1.62
C GLN A 159 12.48 -1.97 -1.58
N PRO A 160 11.98 -2.97 -2.31
CA PRO A 160 10.72 -2.95 -3.05
C PRO A 160 9.52 -2.95 -2.09
N GLN A 161 8.42 -2.31 -2.49
CA GLN A 161 7.15 -2.40 -1.78
C GLN A 161 6.54 -3.81 -1.85
N SER A 162 5.87 -4.22 -0.78
CA SER A 162 5.18 -5.50 -0.65
C SER A 162 3.81 -5.30 0.01
N SER A 163 2.89 -6.24 -0.18
CA SER A 163 1.58 -6.25 0.44
C SER A 163 1.11 -7.67 0.70
N VAL A 164 0.42 -7.87 1.83
CA VAL A 164 0.00 -9.18 2.32
C VAL A 164 -1.46 -9.13 2.75
N THR A 165 -2.20 -10.21 2.49
CA THR A 165 -3.54 -10.45 3.05
C THR A 165 -3.61 -11.90 3.49
N ILE A 166 -3.91 -12.12 4.76
CA ILE A 166 -4.08 -13.46 5.33
C ILE A 166 -5.57 -13.74 5.47
N ILE A 167 -6.01 -14.83 4.84
CA ILE A 167 -7.41 -15.25 4.81
C ILE A 167 -7.53 -16.61 5.50
N ASP A 168 -8.48 -16.72 6.42
CA ASP A 168 -8.92 -18.01 6.94
C ASP A 168 -9.71 -18.73 5.85
N GLN A 169 -9.16 -19.83 5.33
CA GLN A 169 -9.74 -20.55 4.21
C GLN A 169 -11.08 -21.22 4.51
N ASN A 170 -11.39 -21.50 5.79
CA ASN A 170 -12.64 -22.15 6.17
C ASN A 170 -13.79 -21.14 6.24
N THR A 171 -13.49 -19.91 6.65
CA THR A 171 -14.51 -18.86 6.88
C THR A 171 -14.50 -17.75 5.85
N GLY A 172 -13.43 -17.63 5.05
CA GLY A 172 -13.20 -16.51 4.14
C GLY A 172 -12.80 -15.21 4.85
N GLN A 173 -12.64 -15.21 6.17
CA GLN A 173 -12.36 -14.01 6.95
C GLN A 173 -10.92 -13.56 6.77
N ILE A 174 -10.71 -12.26 6.57
CA ILE A 174 -9.38 -11.66 6.60
C ILE A 174 -8.92 -11.56 8.06
N LYS A 175 -7.74 -12.10 8.37
CA LYS A 175 -7.16 -12.11 9.71
C LYS A 175 -6.05 -11.09 9.89
N ALA A 176 -5.32 -10.77 8.84
CA ALA A 176 -4.28 -9.75 8.84
C ALA A 176 -4.13 -9.13 7.45
N MET A 177 -3.74 -7.86 7.40
CA MET A 177 -3.55 -7.13 6.15
C MET A 177 -2.42 -6.10 6.27
N VAL A 178 -1.53 -6.09 5.26
CA VAL A 178 -0.45 -5.12 5.11
C VAL A 178 -0.51 -4.55 3.70
N GLY A 179 -0.68 -3.23 3.58
CA GLY A 179 -0.84 -2.53 2.30
C GLY A 179 0.45 -1.98 1.68
N GLY A 180 1.57 -2.03 2.41
CA GLY A 180 2.86 -1.48 2.00
C GLY A 180 3.92 -1.70 3.06
N ARG A 181 5.19 -1.60 2.66
CA ARG A 181 6.33 -1.54 3.59
C ARG A 181 6.59 -0.11 4.03
N GLY A 182 7.25 0.05 5.17
CA GLY A 182 7.52 1.33 5.82
C GLY A 182 6.43 1.71 6.82
N THR A 183 6.73 2.73 7.62
CA THR A 183 5.77 3.32 8.53
C THR A 183 4.64 3.94 7.72
N LYS A 184 3.40 3.70 8.18
CA LYS A 184 2.23 4.34 7.59
C LYS A 184 2.13 5.74 8.17
N GLU A 185 2.08 6.75 7.32
CA GLU A 185 2.06 8.18 7.73
C GLU A 185 0.66 8.81 7.67
N THR A 186 -0.30 8.18 6.98
CA THR A 186 -1.64 8.77 6.77
C THR A 186 -2.73 7.70 6.76
N SER A 187 -3.85 7.97 7.42
CA SER A 187 -5.08 7.15 7.37
C SER A 187 -5.71 7.20 5.98
N LEU A 188 -6.30 6.10 5.54
CA LEU A 188 -6.93 5.96 4.21
C LEU A 188 -5.96 6.24 3.03
N GLY A 189 -4.66 6.09 3.26
CA GLY A 189 -3.64 6.12 2.20
C GLY A 189 -3.69 4.89 1.29
N LEU A 190 -2.77 4.83 0.32
CA LEU A 190 -2.70 3.72 -0.63
C LEU A 190 -2.53 2.36 0.08
N ASN A 191 -3.54 1.49 -0.05
CA ASN A 191 -3.52 0.14 0.49
C ASN A 191 -3.44 -0.89 -0.64
N ARG A 192 -2.23 -1.33 -1.01
CA ARG A 192 -2.03 -2.27 -2.14
C ARG A 192 -2.69 -3.63 -1.94
N ALA A 193 -2.98 -4.02 -0.70
CA ALA A 193 -3.69 -5.25 -0.36
C ALA A 193 -5.21 -5.14 -0.56
N TYR A 194 -5.75 -3.93 -0.71
CA TYR A 194 -7.19 -3.70 -0.83
C TYR A 194 -7.58 -2.88 -2.07
N GLN A 195 -7.12 -1.63 -2.17
CA GLN A 195 -7.54 -0.69 -3.21
C GLN A 195 -6.37 0.19 -3.70
N GLY A 196 -6.45 0.64 -4.96
CA GLY A 196 -5.50 1.60 -5.54
C GLY A 196 -4.24 1.02 -6.21
N SER A 197 -4.02 -0.30 -6.19
CA SER A 197 -2.88 -0.91 -6.90
C SER A 197 -3.19 -2.31 -7.47
N LYS A 198 -4.09 -2.39 -8.44
CA LYS A 198 -4.36 -3.64 -9.19
C LYS A 198 -3.14 -4.00 -10.04
N ARG A 199 -2.60 -5.21 -9.87
CA ARG A 199 -1.46 -5.74 -10.63
C ARG A 199 -1.86 -7.05 -11.31
N GLN A 200 -1.21 -7.36 -12.43
CA GLN A 200 -1.39 -8.66 -13.08
C GLN A 200 -0.84 -9.77 -12.16
N PRO A 201 -1.63 -10.81 -11.84
CA PRO A 201 -1.22 -11.89 -10.93
C PRO A 201 -0.19 -12.85 -11.54
N GLY A 202 0.09 -12.73 -12.84
CA GLY A 202 1.04 -13.59 -13.54
C GLY A 202 0.64 -15.07 -13.51
N SER A 203 1.64 -15.96 -13.41
CA SER A 203 1.41 -17.42 -13.44
C SER A 203 0.59 -17.94 -12.25
N CYS A 204 0.51 -17.20 -11.14
CA CYS A 204 -0.30 -17.55 -9.97
C CYS A 204 -1.80 -17.69 -10.31
N PHE A 205 -2.26 -17.12 -11.43
CA PHE A 205 -3.64 -17.22 -11.87
C PHE A 205 -3.96 -18.48 -12.69
N LYS A 206 -2.93 -19.20 -13.18
CA LYS A 206 -3.11 -20.41 -14.00
C LYS A 206 -3.99 -21.49 -13.36
N PRO A 207 -3.90 -21.77 -12.04
CA PRO A 207 -4.80 -22.72 -11.39
C PRO A 207 -6.28 -22.36 -11.58
N LEU A 208 -6.64 -21.09 -11.49
CA LEU A 208 -8.02 -20.63 -11.64
C LEU A 208 -8.46 -20.54 -13.10
N ALA A 209 -7.58 -20.04 -13.98
CA ALA A 209 -7.94 -19.73 -15.36
C ALA A 209 -7.84 -20.90 -16.33
N ALA A 210 -6.97 -21.88 -16.05
CA ALA A 210 -6.64 -22.95 -16.98
C ALA A 210 -6.80 -24.34 -16.35
N TYR A 211 -6.10 -24.61 -15.25
CA TYR A 211 -6.04 -25.98 -14.72
C TYR A 211 -7.34 -26.42 -14.04
N GLY A 212 -7.94 -25.55 -13.22
CA GLY A 212 -9.24 -25.80 -12.58
C GLY A 212 -10.33 -26.10 -13.61
N PRO A 213 -10.61 -25.21 -14.56
CA PRO A 213 -11.56 -25.47 -15.65
C PRO A 213 -11.19 -26.68 -16.51
N GLY A 214 -9.89 -26.90 -16.73
CA GLY A 214 -9.38 -28.05 -17.47
C GLY A 214 -9.79 -29.38 -16.81
N MET A 215 -9.68 -29.47 -15.49
CA MET A 215 -10.08 -30.67 -14.74
C MET A 215 -11.60 -30.77 -14.60
N ASP A 216 -12.25 -29.66 -14.25
CA ASP A 216 -13.68 -29.62 -13.96
C ASP A 216 -14.57 -29.86 -15.18
N SER A 217 -14.26 -29.19 -16.30
CA SER A 217 -15.13 -29.15 -17.48
C SER A 217 -14.55 -29.85 -18.72
N CYS A 218 -13.23 -30.01 -18.80
CA CYS A 218 -12.55 -30.54 -20.00
C CYS A 218 -12.01 -31.97 -19.82
N GLY A 219 -12.35 -32.64 -18.72
CA GLY A 219 -11.96 -34.04 -18.45
C GLY A 219 -10.45 -34.25 -18.33
N LYS A 220 -9.67 -33.19 -18.05
CA LYS A 220 -8.24 -33.31 -17.81
C LYS A 220 -8.00 -33.94 -16.43
N THR A 221 -6.96 -34.74 -16.34
CA THR A 221 -6.55 -35.41 -15.11
C THR A 221 -5.14 -34.97 -14.74
N LEU A 222 -4.70 -35.31 -13.53
CA LEU A 222 -3.31 -35.13 -13.11
C LEU A 222 -2.29 -35.82 -14.05
N ALA A 223 -2.69 -36.89 -14.74
CA ALA A 223 -1.87 -37.61 -15.71
C ALA A 223 -1.93 -37.06 -17.15
N THR A 224 -2.70 -36.00 -17.40
CA THR A 224 -2.81 -35.47 -18.76
C THR A 224 -1.51 -34.78 -19.18
N VAL A 225 -0.91 -35.27 -20.26
CA VAL A 225 0.30 -34.68 -20.84
C VAL A 225 -0.05 -33.37 -21.56
N ILE A 226 0.70 -32.31 -21.26
CA ILE A 226 0.61 -31.01 -21.91
C ILE A 226 1.91 -30.80 -22.69
N LYS A 227 1.80 -30.38 -23.95
CA LYS A 227 2.96 -30.07 -24.78
C LYS A 227 3.41 -28.63 -24.54
N ASP A 228 4.67 -28.46 -24.14
CA ASP A 228 5.35 -27.16 -24.05
C ASP A 228 6.26 -26.99 -25.28
N GLU A 229 5.64 -26.69 -26.42
CA GLU A 229 6.33 -26.46 -27.69
C GLU A 229 5.95 -25.08 -28.25
N PRO A 230 6.77 -24.47 -29.13
CA PRO A 230 6.49 -23.15 -29.69
C PRO A 230 5.08 -23.07 -30.26
N TYR A 231 4.28 -22.16 -29.70
CA TYR A 231 2.87 -22.01 -30.06
C TYR A 231 2.61 -20.64 -30.66
N THR A 232 2.01 -20.60 -31.85
CA THR A 232 1.64 -19.34 -32.51
C THR A 232 0.19 -19.02 -32.22
N LEU A 233 -0.05 -17.85 -31.63
CA LEU A 233 -1.39 -17.33 -31.37
C LEU A 233 -2.10 -16.98 -32.68
N ARG A 234 -3.43 -16.91 -32.66
CA ARG A 234 -4.26 -16.57 -33.85
C ARG A 234 -3.88 -15.24 -34.51
N ASN A 235 -3.26 -14.32 -33.76
CA ASN A 235 -2.79 -13.03 -34.26
C ASN A 235 -1.35 -13.06 -34.82
N GLY A 236 -0.77 -14.25 -35.01
CA GLY A 236 0.59 -14.44 -35.55
C GLY A 236 1.72 -14.24 -34.55
N LYS A 237 1.43 -13.84 -33.29
CA LYS A 237 2.47 -13.73 -32.25
C LYS A 237 2.83 -15.11 -31.70
N VAL A 238 4.12 -15.39 -31.56
CA VAL A 238 4.60 -16.60 -30.89
C VAL A 238 4.52 -16.41 -29.38
N LEU A 239 3.84 -17.33 -28.70
CA LEU A 239 3.81 -17.40 -27.24
C LEU A 239 5.21 -17.79 -26.75
N ARG A 240 5.74 -17.01 -25.81
CA ARG A 240 7.10 -17.21 -25.26
C ARG A 240 7.01 -17.56 -23.79
N ASN A 241 7.82 -18.54 -23.39
CA ASN A 241 8.10 -18.82 -21.98
C ASN A 241 9.02 -17.73 -21.41
N ALA A 242 9.04 -17.63 -20.08
CA ALA A 242 10.00 -16.75 -19.41
C ALA A 242 11.41 -17.17 -19.82
N ILE A 243 12.18 -16.23 -20.38
CA ILE A 243 13.59 -16.45 -20.67
C ILE A 243 14.30 -16.38 -19.32
N PRO A 244 15.13 -17.37 -18.94
CA PRO A 244 15.94 -17.25 -17.73
C PRO A 244 16.83 -16.02 -17.87
N THR A 245 16.64 -15.05 -16.99
CA THR A 245 17.59 -13.95 -16.80
C THR A 245 18.85 -14.56 -16.20
N THR A 246 19.87 -14.74 -17.03
CA THR A 246 21.26 -15.02 -16.62
C THR A 246 21.85 -13.85 -15.87
#